data_AF-A0A246U8C5-F1
#
_entry.id   AF-A0A246U8C5-F1
#
_cell.length_a   1.000
_cell.length_b   1.000
_cell.length_c   1.000
_cell.angle_alpha   90.00
_cell.angle_beta   90.00
_cell.angle_gamma   90.00
#
_symmetry.space_group_name_H-M   'P 1'
#
loop_
_entity.id
_entity.type
_entity.pdbx_description
1 polymer ?
#
loop_
_entity_poly.entity_id
_entity_poly.type
_entity_poly.pdbx_seq_one_letter_code
_entity_poly.pdbx_strand_id
1 'polypeptide(L)' 'MNRSTETQIALLTLLLKRRKEVFLLCDLGKPLLAQGFTEAEIMDVLIKLAHEKVVELLPGNQLRVLRRSG' A
#
# COMPACT_ATOMS: atom_id res chain seq x y z
N MET A 1 -11.38 15.78 2.02
CA MET A 1 -10.80 14.46 1.67
C MET A 1 -10.86 13.62 2.93
N ASN A 2 -11.20 12.33 2.87
CA ASN A 2 -11.24 11.50 4.08
C ASN A 2 -9.90 10.77 4.27
N ARG A 3 -9.64 10.34 5.52
CA ARG A 3 -8.38 9.75 5.94
C ARG A 3 -8.01 8.47 5.17
N SER A 4 -9.01 7.70 4.76
CA SER A 4 -8.83 6.51 3.91
C SER A 4 -8.30 6.88 2.51
N THR A 5 -8.85 7.92 1.87
CA THR A 5 -8.37 8.40 0.57
C THR A 5 -6.93 8.92 0.66
N GLU A 6 -6.57 9.64 1.72
CA GLU A 6 -5.19 10.12 1.93
C GLU A 6 -4.20 8.96 2.07
N THR A 7 -4.55 7.97 2.89
CA THR A 7 -3.72 6.76 3.09
C THR A 7 -3.53 6.00 1.78
N GLN A 8 -4.61 5.84 1.00
CA GLN A 8 -4.57 5.20 -0.32
C GLN A 8 -3.64 5.92 -1.29
N ILE A 9 -3.70 7.25 -1.36
CA ILE A 9 -2.84 8.04 -2.25
C ILE A 9 -1.38 7.97 -1.80
N ALA A 10 -1.11 8.06 -0.51
CA ALA A 10 0.25 7.95 0.02
C ALA A 10 0.87 6.58 -0.31
N LEU A 11 0.11 5.50 -0.13
CA LEU A 11 0.55 4.14 -0.47
C LEU A 11 0.79 3.97 -1.98
N LEU A 12 -0.15 4.37 -2.83
CA LEU A 12 0.01 4.26 -4.28
C LEU A 12 1.20 5.08 -4.79
N THR A 13 1.41 6.27 -4.22
CA THR A 13 2.56 7.11 -4.54
C THR A 13 3.89 6.41 -4.22
N LEU A 14 3.96 5.70 -3.08
CA LEU A 14 5.15 4.90 -2.71
C LEU A 14 5.39 3.75 -3.69
N LEU A 15 4.35 3.04 -4.10
CA LEU A 15 4.44 1.94 -5.05
C LEU A 15 4.93 2.44 -6.43
N LEU A 16 4.38 3.56 -6.92
CA LEU A 16 4.77 4.17 -8.19
C LEU A 16 6.22 4.66 -8.20
N LYS A 17 6.66 5.31 -7.11
CA LYS A 17 8.04 5.85 -7.01
C LYS A 17 9.11 4.77 -7.06
N ARG A 18 8.85 3.60 -6.46
CA ARG A 18 9.88 2.56 -6.29
C ARG A 18 10.02 1.62 -7.48
N ARG A 19 9.08 1.62 -8.44
CA ARG A 19 9.08 0.81 -9.69
C ARG A 19 9.32 -0.70 -9.53
N LYS A 20 9.32 -1.24 -8.31
CA LYS A 20 9.39 -2.68 -8.05
C LYS A 20 8.03 -3.32 -8.29
N GLU A 21 8.04 -4.61 -8.58
CA GLU A 21 6.81 -5.41 -8.69
C GLU A 21 6.39 -6.00 -7.35
N VAL A 22 7.37 -6.33 -6.50
CA VAL A 22 7.16 -6.92 -5.16
C VAL A 22 7.83 -6.06 -4.10
N PHE A 23 7.14 -5.90 -2.97
CA PHE A 23 7.52 -5.08 -1.83
C PHE A 23 7.39 -5.86 -0.53
N LEU A 24 8.28 -5.64 0.43
CA LEU A 24 8.02 -6.02 1.82
C LEU A 24 7.05 -5.02 2.44
N LEU A 25 6.04 -5.50 3.17
CA LEU A 25 5.07 -4.64 3.84
C LEU A 25 5.73 -3.70 4.84
N CYS A 26 6.82 -4.12 5.50
CA CYS A 26 7.57 -3.26 6.42
C CYS A 26 8.24 -2.07 5.70
N ASP A 27 8.67 -2.24 4.45
CA ASP A 27 9.27 -1.18 3.64
C ASP A 27 8.25 -0.15 3.15
N LEU A 28 6.96 -0.52 3.14
CA LEU A 28 5.82 0.34 2.85
C LEU A 28 5.24 0.97 4.13
N GLY A 29 5.15 0.20 5.21
CA GLY A 29 4.58 0.63 6.49
C GLY A 29 5.43 1.68 7.19
N LYS A 30 6.75 1.49 7.27
CA LYS A 30 7.68 2.46 7.90
C LYS A 30 7.47 3.91 7.43
N PRO A 31 7.51 4.21 6.11
CA PRO A 31 7.32 5.57 5.64
C PRO A 31 5.88 6.09 5.81
N LEU A 32 4.86 5.23 5.87
CA LEU A 32 3.47 5.65 6.11
C LEU A 32 3.23 5.96 7.60
N LEU A 33 3.76 5.13 8.50
CA LEU A 33 3.76 5.40 9.94
C LEU A 33 4.49 6.71 10.26
N ALA A 34 5.63 6.97 9.61
CA ALA A 34 6.37 8.23 9.75
C ALA A 34 5.59 9.47 9.23
N GLN A 35 4.62 9.28 8.34
CA GLN A 35 3.68 10.32 7.89
C GLN A 35 2.47 10.48 8.82
N GLY A 36 2.41 9.71 9.91
CA GLY A 36 1.35 9.76 10.91
C GLY A 36 0.13 8.89 10.59
N PHE A 37 0.20 8.02 9.57
CA PHE A 37 -0.84 7.01 9.36
C PHE A 37 -0.72 5.91 10.43
N THR A 38 -1.84 5.29 10.78
CA THR A 38 -1.87 4.15 11.71
C THR A 38 -1.75 2.83 10.95
N GLU A 39 -1.33 1.77 11.64
CA GLU A 39 -1.33 0.43 11.04
C GLU A 39 -2.72 0.00 10.55
N ALA A 40 -3.77 0.32 11.31
CA ALA A 40 -5.15 0.02 10.93
C ALA A 40 -5.54 0.69 9.61
N GLU A 41 -5.27 2.00 9.46
CA GLU A 41 -5.54 2.74 8.22
C GLU A 41 -4.80 2.13 7.02
N ILE A 42 -3.53 1.75 7.21
CA ILE A 42 -2.70 1.15 6.17
C ILE A 42 -3.26 -0.24 5.78
N MET A 43 -3.62 -1.06 6.77
CA MET A 43 -4.15 -2.40 6.55
C MET A 43 -5.52 -2.37 5.86
N ASP A 44 -6.42 -1.47 6.26
CA ASP A 44 -7.73 -1.30 5.63
C ASP A 44 -7.58 -0.97 4.14
N VAL A 45 -6.66 -0.06 3.81
CA VAL A 45 -6.36 0.28 2.41
C VAL A 45 -5.74 -0.90 1.66
N LEU A 46 -4.79 -1.63 2.26
CA LEU A 46 -4.17 -2.80 1.62
C LEU A 46 -5.20 -3.89 1.31
N ILE A 47 -6.11 -4.18 2.25
CA ILE A 47 -7.21 -5.14 2.09
C ILE A 47 -8.13 -4.68 0.95
N LYS A 48 -8.51 -3.40 0.93
CA LYS A 48 -9.34 -2.83 -0.14
C LYS A 48 -8.68 -2.98 -1.51
N LEU A 49 -7.40 -2.61 -1.64
CA LEU A 49 -6.67 -2.72 -2.90
C LEU A 49 -6.48 -4.17 -3.35
N ALA A 50 -6.36 -5.11 -2.39
CA ALA A 50 -6.32 -6.54 -2.68
C ALA A 50 -7.66 -7.04 -3.23
N HIS A 51 -8.77 -6.64 -2.59
CA HIS A 51 -10.12 -6.95 -3.07
C HIS A 51 -10.38 -6.38 -4.48
N GLU A 52 -9.88 -5.18 -4.75
CA GLU A 52 -9.95 -4.52 -6.07
C GLU A 52 -8.98 -5.12 -7.10
N LYS A 53 -8.17 -6.12 -6.75
CA LYS A 53 -7.14 -6.73 -7.62
C LYS A 53 -6.16 -5.69 -8.18
N VAL A 54 -5.81 -4.69 -7.36
CA VAL A 54 -4.75 -3.72 -7.64
C VAL A 54 -3.42 -4.24 -7.12
N VAL A 55 -3.45 -4.91 -5.96
CA VAL A 55 -2.30 -5.57 -5.33
C VAL A 55 -2.66 -6.99 -4.92
N GLU A 56 -1.65 -7.79 -4.62
CA GLU A 56 -1.77 -9.15 -4.07
C GLU A 56 -0.89 -9.24 -2.82
N LEU A 57 -1.45 -9.72 -1.70
CA LEU A 57 -0.68 -10.00 -0.49
C LEU A 57 -0.09 -11.41 -0.61
N LEU A 58 1.24 -11.49 -0.47
CA LEU A 58 2.00 -12.73 -0.62
C LEU A 58 2.54 -13.20 0.75
N PRO A 59 2.82 -14.51 0.90
CA PRO A 59 3.52 -15.04 2.07
C PRO A 59 4.83 -14.29 2.36
N GLY A 60 5.23 -14.24 3.63
CA GLY A 60 6.45 -13.54 4.06
C GLY A 60 6.29 -12.01 4.14
N ASN A 61 5.06 -11.52 4.41
CA ASN A 61 4.74 -10.11 4.51
C ASN A 61 5.15 -9.33 3.25
N GLN A 62 4.78 -9.87 2.10
CA GLN A 62 5.08 -9.28 0.81
C GLN A 62 3.81 -8.78 0.13
N LEU A 63 3.98 -7.82 -0.77
CA LEU A 63 2.94 -7.27 -1.62
C LEU A 63 3.42 -7.24 -3.06
N ARG A 64 2.63 -7.76 -3.98
CA ARG A 64 2.83 -7.64 -5.43
C ARG A 64 1.84 -6.64 -6.01
N VAL A 65 2.30 -5.79 -6.93
CA VAL A 65 1.42 -4.89 -7.70
C VAL A 65 0.88 -5.64 -8.91
N LEU A 66 -0.44 -5.80 -9.01
CA LEU A 66 -1.12 -6.48 -10.12
C LEU A 66 -1.49 -5.51 -11.25
N ARG A 67 -1.92 -4.30 -10.89
CA ARG A 67 -2.26 -3.25 -11.83
C ARG A 67 -1.63 -1.95 -11.39
N ARG A 68 -0.81 -1.37 -12.27
CA ARG A 68 -0.41 0.03 -12.14
C ARG A 68 -1.53 0.84 -12.76
N SER A 69 -2.36 1.47 -11.95
CA SER A 69 -3.22 2.56 -12.43
C SER A 69 -2.28 3.61 -13.03
N GLY A 70 -2.22 3.64 -14.36
CA GLY A 70 -1.47 4.61 -15.16
C GLY A 70 -2.17 5.96 -15.21
#